data_AF-A0A7K8SEG4-F1
#
_entry.id   AF-A0A7K8SEG4-F1
#
_cell.length_a   1.000
_cell.length_b   1.000
_cell.length_c   1.000
_cell.angle_alpha   90.00
_cell.angle_beta   90.00
_cell.angle_gamma   90.00
#
_symmetry.space_group_name_H-M   'P 1'
#
loop_
_entity.id
_entity.type
_entity.pdbx_description
1 polymer ?
#
loop_
_entity_poly.entity_id
_entity_poly.type
_entity_poly.pdbx_seq_one_letter_code
_entity_poly.pdbx_strand_id
1 'polypeptide(L)' 'TGIRHAPSVYLFPPPPEEISSSLPTLSLTCLVRGFFPDSIDVQWQKNPGGAQGSQNPRNPPQNS' A
#
# COMPACT_ATOMS: atom_id res chain seq x y z
N THR A 1 -24.25 -2.42 -17.49
CA THR A 1 -22.90 -1.81 -17.30
C THR A 1 -22.95 -0.93 -16.06
N GLY A 2 -21.96 -1.02 -15.16
CA GLY A 2 -21.90 -0.22 -13.93
C GLY A 2 -21.06 1.05 -14.08
N ILE A 3 -21.22 2.00 -13.15
CA ILE A 3 -20.43 3.25 -13.10
C ILE A 3 -19.01 2.92 -12.61
N ARG A 4 -17.99 3.48 -13.28
CA ARG A 4 -16.59 3.30 -12.86
C ARG A 4 -16.33 4.06 -11.57
N HIS A 5 -15.75 3.36 -10.60
CA HIS A 5 -15.32 3.94 -9.33
C HIS A 5 -13.82 3.80 -9.19
N ALA A 6 -13.13 4.92 -8.90
CA ALA A 6 -11.70 4.92 -8.65
C ALA A 6 -11.39 4.20 -7.33
N PRO A 7 -10.30 3.42 -7.26
CA PRO A 7 -9.92 2.76 -6.02
C PRO A 7 -9.43 3.76 -4.97
N SER A 8 -9.74 3.47 -3.72
CA SER A 8 -8.98 3.96 -2.58
C SER A 8 -7.81 3.01 -2.33
N VAL A 9 -6.60 3.56 -2.27
CA VAL A 9 -5.35 2.80 -2.09
C VAL A 9 -4.69 3.21 -0.77
N TYR A 10 -4.32 2.21 0.01
CA TYR A 10 -3.65 2.35 1.29
C TYR A 10 -2.40 1.47 1.28
N LEU A 11 -1.25 2.02 1.65
CA LEU A 11 0.00 1.29 1.73
C LEU A 11 0.42 1.21 3.20
N PHE A 12 0.66 0.00 3.68
CA PHE A 12 1.10 -0.26 5.03
C PHE A 12 2.60 -0.58 5.07
N PRO A 13 3.33 -0.05 6.05
CA PRO A 13 4.72 -0.42 6.27
C PRO A 13 4.84 -1.87 6.75
N PRO A 14 6.06 -2.44 6.79
CA PRO A 14 6.29 -3.72 7.44
C PRO A 14 5.88 -3.65 8.91
N PRO A 15 5.35 -4.76 9.48
CA PRO A 15 5.08 -4.85 10.91
C PRO A 15 6.34 -4.49 11.73
N PRO A 16 6.21 -3.74 12.84
CA PRO A 16 7.33 -3.39 13.71
C PRO A 16 8.15 -4.61 14.18
N GLU A 17 7.51 -5.77 14.31
CA GLU A 17 8.12 -7.03 14.71
C GLU A 17 9.09 -7.56 13.65
N GLU A 18 8.76 -7.41 12.36
CA GLU A 18 9.65 -7.80 11.25
C GLU A 18 10.90 -6.91 11.21
N ILE A 19 10.70 -5.62 11.46
CA ILE A 19 11.78 -4.61 11.46
C ILE A 19 12.69 -4.82 12.68
N SER A 20 12.11 -4.96 13.86
CA SER A 20 12.85 -5.13 15.11
C SER A 20 13.60 -6.46 15.17
N SER A 21 13.04 -7.52 14.58
CA SER A 21 13.71 -8.81 14.43
C SER A 21 14.77 -8.81 13.32
N SER A 22 14.98 -7.68 12.63
CA SER A 22 15.95 -7.53 11.54
C SER A 22 15.82 -8.64 10.49
N LEU A 23 14.59 -8.95 10.10
CA LEU A 23 14.35 -10.00 9.11
C LEU A 23 15.01 -9.64 7.77
N PRO A 24 15.59 -10.62 7.07
CA PRO A 24 16.27 -10.40 5.80
C PRO A 24 15.31 -9.93 4.68
N THR A 25 14.01 -10.14 4.88
CA THR A 25 12.93 -9.75 3.98
C THR A 25 11.82 -9.10 4.79
N LEU A 26 11.29 -7.99 4.28
CA LEU A 26 10.20 -7.24 4.89
C LEU A 26 8.97 -7.26 3.98
N SER A 27 7.79 -7.29 4.59
CA SER A 27 6.51 -7.30 3.89
C SER A 27 5.95 -5.87 3.73
N LEU A 28 5.50 -5.51 2.54
CA LEU A 28 4.66 -4.33 2.32
C LEU A 28 3.26 -4.78 1.94
N THR A 29 2.23 -4.15 2.53
CA THR A 29 0.83 -4.48 2.23
C THR A 29 0.16 -3.33 1.49
N CYS A 30 -0.45 -3.61 0.33
CA CYS A 30 -1.28 -2.66 -0.41
C CYS A 30 -2.75 -3.08 -0.32
N LEU A 31 -3.58 -2.24 0.26
CA LEU A 31 -5.04 -2.44 0.31
C LEU A 31 -5.71 -1.54 -0.73
N VAL A 32 -6.40 -2.19 -1.68
CA VAL A 32 -7.16 -1.52 -2.74
C VAL A 32 -8.65 -1.81 -2.52
N ARG A 33 -9.48 -0.78 -2.38
CA ARG A 33 -10.92 -0.95 -2.10
C ARG A 33 -11.80 0.10 -2.78
N GLY A 34 -13.09 -0.22 -2.94
CA GLY A 34 -14.11 0.72 -3.41
C GLY A 34 -14.05 1.02 -4.92
N PHE A 35 -13.57 0.09 -5.73
CA PHE A 35 -13.41 0.27 -7.17
C PHE A 35 -14.39 -0.57 -7.98
N PHE A 36 -14.63 -0.14 -9.23
CA PHE A 36 -15.41 -0.87 -10.22
C PHE A 36 -14.90 -0.54 -11.64
N PRO A 37 -14.75 -1.51 -12.56
CA PRO A 37 -15.04 -2.96 -12.41
C PRO A 37 -14.07 -3.66 -11.45
N ASP A 38 -14.36 -4.90 -11.08
CA ASP A 38 -13.59 -5.72 -10.13
C ASP A 38 -12.22 -6.19 -10.67
N SER A 39 -11.96 -6.02 -11.96
CA SER A 39 -10.70 -6.35 -12.61
C SER A 39 -9.69 -5.19 -12.47
N ILE A 40 -8.57 -5.43 -11.80
CA ILE A 40 -7.47 -4.47 -11.60
C ILE A 40 -6.10 -5.14 -11.70
N ASP A 41 -5.10 -4.33 -12.06
CA ASP A 41 -3.68 -4.70 -12.04
C ASP A 41 -2.93 -3.85 -10.99
N VAL A 42 -2.04 -4.48 -10.23
CA VAL A 42 -1.22 -3.82 -9.21
C VAL A 42 0.25 -4.04 -9.53
N GLN A 43 1.03 -2.96 -9.62
CA GLN A 43 2.47 -3.00 -9.89
C GLN A 43 3.24 -2.30 -8.77
N TRP A 44 4.30 -2.96 -8.30
CA TRP A 44 5.28 -2.39 -7.38
C TRP A 44 6.47 -1.84 -8.15
N GLN A 45 6.91 -0.64 -7.79
CA GLN A 45 8.09 -0.01 -8.36
C GLN A 45 8.96 0.54 -7.23
N LYS A 46 10.26 0.27 -7.30
CA LYS A 46 11.24 0.85 -6.39
C LYS A 46 11.72 2.17 -6.97
N ASN A 47 11.61 3.26 -6.21
CA ASN A 47 12.18 4.52 -6.65
C ASN A 47 13.71 4.38 -6.77
N PRO A 48 14.31 4.78 -7.90
CA PRO A 48 15.75 4.61 -8.15
C PRO A 48 16.64 5.47 -7.23
N GLY A 49 16.09 6.51 -6.60
CA GLY A 49 16.75 7.24 -5.52
C GLY A 49 16.16 6.83 -4.18
N GLY A 50 16.96 6.19 -3.32
CA GLY A 50 16.54 5.76 -1.98
C GLY A 50 15.75 6.86 -1.25
N ALA A 51 14.55 6.48 -0.79
CA ALA A 51 13.57 7.26 -0.04
C ALA A 51 14.02 8.64 0.51
N GLN A 52 13.73 9.70 -0.24
CA GLN A 52 13.33 11.00 0.31
C GLN A 52 12.23 11.56 -0.59
N GLY A 53 11.03 11.00 -0.43
CA GLY A 53 9.84 11.45 -1.13
C GLY A 53 8.65 11.23 -0.21
N SER A 54 8.36 12.26 0.60
CA SER A 54 7.10 12.39 1.34
C SER A 54 5.94 12.37 0.35
N GLN A 55 5.41 11.19 0.07
CA GLN A 55 4.04 11.03 -0.34
C GLN A 55 3.44 10.08 0.66
N ASN A 56 2.80 10.61 1.71
CA ASN A 56 2.02 9.80 2.63
C ASN A 56 1.01 9.01 1.80
N PRO A 57 1.15 7.68 1.65
CA PRO A 57 -0.01 6.89 1.33
C PRO A 57 -1.01 7.22 2.44
N ARG A 58 -2.28 7.49 2.09
CA ARG A 58 -3.27 7.69 3.14
C ARG A 58 -3.23 6.41 3.97
N ASN A 59 -2.78 6.49 5.22
CA ASN A 59 -3.00 5.40 6.16
C ASN A 59 -4.50 5.38 6.44
N PRO A 60 -5.14 4.20 6.47
CA PRO A 60 -6.54 4.15 6.88
C PRO A 60 -6.61 4.55 8.35
N PRO A 61 -7.75 5.09 8.82
CA PRO A 61 -7.94 5.31 10.25
C PRO A 61 -7.73 3.97 10.97
N GLN A 62 -6.69 3.91 11.82
CA GLN A 62 -6.53 2.77 12.72
C GLN A 62 -7.59 2.93 13.82
N ASN A 63 -8.58 2.05 13.86
CA ASN A 63 -9.43 1.95 15.04
C ASN A 63 -8.61 1.25 16.13
N SER A 64 -8.46 1.92 17.26
CA SER A 64 -8.03 1.27 18.50
C SER A 64 -9.22 0.64 19.21
#